data_AF-A0A7W0QLV7-F1
#
_entry.id   AF-A0A7W0QLV7-F1
#
_cell.length_a   1.000
_cell.length_b   1.000
_cell.length_c   1.000
_cell.angle_alpha   90.00
_cell.angle_beta   90.00
_cell.angle_gamma   90.00
#
_symmetry.space_group_name_H-M   'P 1'
#
loop_
_entity.id
_entity.type
_entity.pdbx_description
1 polymer ?
#
loop_
_entity_poly.entity_id
_entity_poly.type
_entity_poly.pdbx_seq_one_letter_code
_entity_poly.pdbx_strand_id
1 'polypeptide(L)'
;DLETLAALDRHWLYINRGWREMQWSTHCNTEDVRWTLRERGITLAGPDPRTLVAEVPADALRSRMPPLIESFLPDLFTWTSFDVAWSQRYAVTTLCRMLYTLDTGDVASKQASLEWGKHALAPAWHDLIQQALDDRAVAWDDPPRTGSVEATIAFAAYAKGRAADSLP
;
A
#
# COMPACT_ATOMS: atom_id res chain seq x y z
N ASP A 1 -7.52 -16.78 -13.95
CA ASP A 1 -7.11 -16.31 -15.28
C ASP A 1 -6.55 -14.90 -15.15
N LEU A 2 -5.40 -14.66 -15.79
CA LEU A 2 -4.65 -13.40 -15.79
C LEU A 2 -4.94 -12.56 -17.05
N GLU A 3 -5.44 -13.18 -18.11
CA GLU A 3 -5.63 -12.58 -19.44
C GLU A 3 -6.74 -11.53 -19.45
N THR A 4 -7.62 -11.56 -18.45
CA THR A 4 -8.71 -10.59 -18.26
C THR A 4 -8.81 -10.15 -16.80
N LEU A 5 -9.38 -8.96 -16.58
CA LEU A 5 -9.66 -8.46 -15.23
C LEU A 5 -10.91 -9.07 -14.57
N ALA A 6 -11.68 -9.89 -15.30
CA ALA A 6 -12.92 -10.52 -14.80
C ALA A 6 -12.69 -11.51 -13.64
N ALA A 7 -11.44 -11.87 -13.39
CA ALA A 7 -11.03 -12.75 -12.32
C ALA A 7 -10.27 -12.04 -11.18
N LEU A 8 -10.25 -10.70 -11.15
CA LEU A 8 -9.77 -9.95 -9.98
C LEU A 8 -10.50 -10.41 -8.72
N ASP A 9 -9.80 -10.34 -7.58
CA ASP A 9 -10.29 -10.76 -6.25
C ASP A 9 -10.73 -12.24 -6.15
N ARG A 10 -10.52 -13.06 -7.18
CA ARG A 10 -10.64 -14.52 -7.01
C ARG A 10 -9.53 -15.00 -6.09
N HIS A 11 -9.89 -15.87 -5.16
CA HIS A 11 -8.93 -16.44 -4.24
C HIS A 11 -7.94 -17.32 -4.99
N TRP A 12 -6.65 -17.08 -4.77
CA TRP A 12 -5.56 -17.96 -5.17
C TRP A 12 -4.91 -18.56 -3.95
N LEU A 13 -4.26 -19.70 -4.17
CA LEU A 13 -3.50 -20.36 -3.14
C LEU A 13 -2.25 -19.51 -2.83
N TYR A 14 -2.16 -19.01 -1.62
CA TYR A 14 -1.16 -18.06 -1.14
C TYR A 14 -0.53 -18.57 0.17
N ILE A 15 0.77 -18.33 0.36
CA ILE A 15 1.47 -18.59 1.62
C ILE A 15 2.05 -17.28 2.15
N ASN A 16 1.56 -16.83 3.30
CA ASN A 16 2.03 -15.61 3.92
C ASN A 16 3.39 -15.81 4.58
N ARG A 17 4.15 -14.73 4.76
CA ARG A 17 5.43 -14.76 5.46
C ARG A 17 5.26 -15.36 6.86
N GLY A 18 6.06 -16.37 7.17
CA GLY A 18 6.05 -17.07 8.46
C GLY A 18 5.03 -18.20 8.57
N TRP A 19 4.16 -18.37 7.57
CA TRP A 19 3.20 -19.47 7.52
C TRP A 19 3.84 -20.73 6.93
N ARG A 20 3.33 -21.89 7.34
CA ARG A 20 3.72 -23.21 6.84
C ARG A 20 2.66 -23.86 5.93
N GLU A 21 1.46 -23.30 5.93
CA GLU A 21 0.32 -23.81 5.18
C GLU A 21 -0.18 -22.74 4.21
N MET A 22 -0.64 -23.19 3.06
CA MET A 22 -1.23 -22.32 2.05
C MET A 22 -2.71 -22.04 2.37
N GLN A 23 -3.18 -20.88 1.97
CA GLN A 23 -4.54 -20.42 2.17
C GLN A 23 -5.12 -19.84 0.90
N TRP A 24 -6.43 -19.96 0.73
CA TRP A 24 -7.17 -19.28 -0.34
C TRP A 24 -7.35 -17.81 0.02
N SER A 25 -6.68 -16.92 -0.70
CA SER A 25 -6.71 -15.48 -0.43
C SER A 25 -6.72 -14.66 -1.73
N THR A 26 -7.28 -13.46 -1.66
CA THR A 26 -7.21 -12.47 -2.74
C THR A 26 -5.86 -11.74 -2.80
N HIS A 27 -4.98 -11.93 -1.81
CA HIS A 27 -3.73 -11.19 -1.60
C HIS A 27 -2.87 -11.04 -2.88
N CYS A 28 -2.81 -12.07 -3.72
CA CYS A 28 -1.99 -12.04 -4.94
C CYS A 28 -2.76 -11.68 -6.22
N ASN A 29 -4.02 -11.26 -6.11
CA ASN A 29 -4.93 -11.09 -7.24
C ASN A 29 -5.76 -9.80 -7.16
N THR A 30 -5.13 -8.73 -6.73
CA THR A 30 -5.66 -7.36 -6.71
C THR A 30 -5.10 -6.54 -7.87
N GLU A 31 -5.68 -5.37 -8.11
CA GLU A 31 -5.32 -4.43 -9.18
C GLU A 31 -3.83 -4.05 -9.12
N ASP A 32 -3.34 -3.64 -7.96
CA ASP A 32 -1.97 -3.19 -7.74
C ASP A 32 -0.96 -4.35 -7.91
N VAL A 33 -1.31 -5.56 -7.50
CA VAL A 33 -0.47 -6.76 -7.67
C VAL A 33 -0.39 -7.16 -9.14
N ARG A 34 -1.51 -7.19 -9.87
CA ARG A 34 -1.52 -7.47 -11.31
C ARG A 34 -0.76 -6.42 -12.10
N TRP A 35 -0.98 -5.14 -11.77
CA TRP A 35 -0.25 -4.03 -12.38
C TRP A 35 1.26 -4.18 -12.12
N THR A 36 1.67 -4.48 -10.88
CA THR A 36 3.09 -4.65 -10.53
C THR A 36 3.72 -5.82 -11.30
N LEU A 37 3.03 -6.96 -11.37
CA LEU A 37 3.49 -8.12 -12.14
C LEU A 37 3.67 -7.77 -13.62
N ARG A 38 2.71 -7.08 -14.22
CA ARG A 38 2.74 -6.70 -15.63
C ARG A 38 3.81 -5.66 -15.94
N GLU A 39 3.86 -4.58 -15.17
CA GLU A 39 4.66 -3.40 -15.50
C GLU A 39 6.09 -3.45 -14.98
N ARG A 40 6.27 -4.06 -13.81
CA ARG A 40 7.53 -4.05 -13.05
C ARG A 40 8.08 -5.45 -12.76
N GLY A 41 7.41 -6.50 -13.26
CA GLY A 41 7.88 -7.88 -13.14
C GLY A 41 9.20 -8.11 -13.87
N ILE A 42 10.02 -9.01 -13.33
CA ILE A 42 11.23 -9.50 -13.98
C ILE A 42 10.99 -10.94 -14.40
N THR A 43 11.04 -11.21 -15.71
CA THR A 43 10.87 -12.57 -16.24
C THR A 43 12.09 -13.41 -15.90
N LEU A 44 11.93 -14.37 -15.00
CA LEU A 44 12.98 -15.37 -14.71
C LEU A 44 12.91 -16.55 -15.69
N ALA A 45 11.70 -16.94 -16.09
CA ALA A 45 11.43 -17.97 -17.08
C ALA A 45 10.05 -17.75 -17.71
N GLY A 46 9.86 -18.23 -18.95
CA GLY A 46 8.60 -18.08 -19.69
C GLY A 46 8.50 -16.75 -20.44
N PRO A 47 7.30 -16.38 -20.91
CA PRO A 47 7.08 -15.18 -21.71
C PRO A 47 7.05 -13.90 -20.86
N ASP A 48 7.09 -12.75 -21.52
CA ASP A 48 6.94 -11.44 -20.88
C ASP A 48 5.54 -11.33 -20.21
N PRO A 49 5.44 -10.91 -18.93
CA PRO A 49 4.17 -10.66 -18.25
C PRO A 49 3.17 -9.82 -19.04
N ARG A 50 3.61 -8.87 -19.87
CA ARG A 50 2.75 -8.05 -20.72
C ARG A 50 1.98 -8.84 -21.77
N THR A 51 2.44 -10.04 -22.10
CA THR A 51 1.77 -10.95 -23.04
C THR A 51 0.76 -11.88 -22.36
N LEU A 52 0.75 -11.95 -21.02
CA LEU A 52 -0.10 -12.86 -20.24
C LEU A 52 -1.10 -12.13 -19.34
N VAL A 53 -0.70 -10.98 -18.80
CA VAL A 53 -1.46 -10.23 -17.80
C VAL A 53 -2.17 -9.06 -18.48
N ALA A 54 -3.48 -9.01 -18.31
CA ALA A 54 -4.29 -7.87 -18.76
C ALA A 54 -3.74 -6.56 -18.20
N GLU A 55 -3.77 -5.52 -19.02
CA GLU A 55 -3.51 -4.16 -18.55
C GLU A 55 -4.54 -3.79 -17.49
N VAL A 56 -4.06 -3.19 -16.39
CA VAL A 56 -4.91 -2.66 -15.32
C VAL A 56 -5.05 -1.16 -15.58
N PRO A 57 -6.25 -0.65 -15.92
CA PRO A 57 -6.45 0.78 -16.15
C PRO A 57 -6.14 1.61 -14.91
N ALA A 58 -5.60 2.81 -15.12
CA ALA A 58 -5.35 3.77 -14.05
C ALA A 58 -6.60 4.02 -13.19
N ASP A 59 -7.78 4.11 -13.80
CA ASP A 59 -9.03 4.35 -13.06
C ASP A 59 -9.45 3.16 -12.18
N ALA A 60 -9.08 1.93 -12.54
CA ALA A 60 -9.29 0.77 -11.67
C ALA A 60 -8.41 0.86 -10.42
N LEU A 61 -7.14 1.26 -10.58
CA LEU A 61 -6.24 1.52 -9.45
C LEU A 61 -6.77 2.64 -8.55
N ARG A 62 -7.19 3.76 -9.13
CA ARG A 62 -7.75 4.90 -8.37
C ARG A 62 -9.01 4.48 -7.59
N SER A 63 -9.97 3.85 -8.27
CA SER A 63 -11.25 3.45 -7.68
C SER A 63 -11.10 2.45 -6.54
N ARG A 64 -10.01 1.68 -6.53
CA ARG A 64 -9.73 0.71 -5.47
C ARG A 64 -9.27 1.37 -4.15
N MET A 65 -8.65 2.55 -4.21
CA MET A 65 -7.99 3.14 -3.05
C MET A 65 -8.95 3.64 -1.96
N PRO A 66 -10.07 4.35 -2.25
CA PRO A 66 -10.93 4.89 -1.20
C PRO A 66 -11.43 3.88 -0.17
N PRO A 67 -12.01 2.71 -0.54
CA PRO A 67 -12.44 1.74 0.46
C PRO A 67 -11.27 1.13 1.25
N LEU A 68 -10.09 0.97 0.63
CA LEU A 68 -8.90 0.48 1.33
C LEU A 68 -8.36 1.49 2.34
N ILE A 69 -8.32 2.77 1.98
CA ILE A 69 -7.91 3.84 2.90
C ILE A 69 -8.88 3.94 4.08
N GLU A 70 -10.18 3.77 3.82
CA GLU A 70 -11.21 3.82 4.84
C GLU A 70 -11.05 2.70 5.90
N SER A 71 -10.81 1.47 5.46
CA SER A 71 -10.66 0.31 6.35
C SER A 71 -9.25 0.11 6.91
N PHE A 72 -8.23 0.80 6.36
CA PHE A 72 -6.82 0.48 6.59
C PHE A 72 -6.42 0.40 8.07
N LEU A 73 -6.67 1.43 8.88
CA LEU A 73 -6.27 1.41 10.30
C LEU A 73 -7.04 0.36 11.12
N PRO A 74 -8.38 0.26 11.03
CA PRO A 74 -9.12 -0.84 11.65
C PRO A 74 -8.54 -2.22 11.29
N ASP A 75 -8.27 -2.46 10.01
CA ASP A 75 -7.73 -3.73 9.52
C ASP A 75 -6.31 -3.98 10.05
N LEU A 76 -5.47 -2.94 10.08
CA LEU A 76 -4.13 -2.99 10.66
C LEU A 76 -4.19 -3.42 12.13
N PHE A 77 -5.12 -2.87 12.90
CA PHE A 77 -5.25 -3.17 14.33
C PHE A 77 -5.82 -4.55 14.66
N THR A 78 -6.28 -5.32 13.66
CA THR A 78 -6.69 -6.72 13.88
C THR A 78 -5.51 -7.66 14.16
N TRP A 79 -4.28 -7.26 13.79
CA TRP A 79 -3.10 -8.12 13.89
C TRP A 79 -1.85 -7.41 14.42
N THR A 80 -1.88 -6.10 14.61
CA THR A 80 -0.80 -5.35 15.26
C THR A 80 -1.33 -4.16 16.06
N SER A 81 -0.47 -3.49 16.81
CA SER A 81 -0.74 -2.27 17.57
C SER A 81 0.38 -1.27 17.30
N PHE A 82 0.23 -0.02 17.74
CA PHE A 82 1.32 0.96 17.68
C PHE A 82 2.27 0.89 18.89
N ASP A 83 2.46 -0.29 19.46
CA ASP A 83 3.43 -0.48 20.55
C ASP A 83 4.88 -0.57 20.06
N VAL A 84 5.07 -0.80 18.74
CA VAL A 84 6.39 -0.91 18.11
C VAL A 84 6.53 0.06 16.93
N ALA A 85 7.72 0.60 16.73
CA ALA A 85 8.05 1.58 15.69
C ALA A 85 7.75 1.03 14.29
N TRP A 86 7.89 -0.28 14.10
CA TRP A 86 7.62 -0.92 12.81
C TRP A 86 6.18 -0.76 12.33
N SER A 87 5.17 -0.94 13.19
CA SER A 87 3.77 -0.86 12.77
C SER A 87 3.37 0.59 12.46
N GLN A 88 3.89 1.56 13.22
CA GLN A 88 3.69 2.98 12.97
C GLN A 88 4.28 3.41 11.62
N ARG A 89 5.56 3.13 11.34
CA ARG A 89 6.18 3.48 10.05
C ARG A 89 5.56 2.72 8.88
N TYR A 90 5.10 1.49 9.11
CA TYR A 90 4.35 0.71 8.15
C TYR A 90 3.03 1.40 7.77
N ALA A 91 2.30 1.96 8.74
CA ALA A 91 1.07 2.69 8.50
C ALA A 91 1.31 3.93 7.63
N VAL A 92 2.29 4.78 7.99
CA VAL A 92 2.65 5.98 7.21
C VAL A 92 3.04 5.61 5.78
N THR A 93 3.90 4.60 5.61
CA THR A 93 4.35 4.14 4.30
C THR A 93 3.20 3.63 3.45
N THR A 94 2.28 2.85 4.05
CA THR A 94 1.16 2.25 3.33
C THR A 94 0.16 3.31 2.89
N LEU A 95 -0.15 4.27 3.76
CA LEU A 95 -1.01 5.41 3.41
C LEU A 95 -0.39 6.27 2.29
N CYS A 96 0.92 6.52 2.32
CA CYS A 96 1.58 7.23 1.21
C CYS A 96 1.49 6.46 -0.12
N ARG A 97 1.59 5.12 -0.08
CA ARG A 97 1.40 4.29 -1.28
C ARG A 97 -0.03 4.38 -1.81
N MET A 98 -1.02 4.28 -0.93
CA MET A 98 -2.43 4.37 -1.33
C MET A 98 -2.77 5.75 -1.91
N LEU A 99 -2.30 6.82 -1.27
CA LEU A 99 -2.48 8.18 -1.76
C LEU A 99 -1.75 8.42 -3.10
N TYR A 100 -0.55 7.87 -3.28
CA TYR A 100 0.15 7.92 -4.56
C TYR A 100 -0.65 7.25 -5.65
N THR A 101 -1.16 6.03 -5.40
CA THR A 101 -1.96 5.29 -6.36
C THR A 101 -3.26 6.01 -6.69
N LEU A 102 -3.89 6.62 -5.69
CA LEU A 102 -5.11 7.40 -5.86
C LEU A 102 -4.88 8.64 -6.74
N ASP A 103 -3.79 9.37 -6.53
CA ASP A 103 -3.45 10.59 -7.26
C ASP A 103 -3.01 10.29 -8.71
N THR A 104 -2.13 9.30 -8.86
CA THR A 104 -1.43 9.07 -10.13
C THR A 104 -2.07 7.99 -11.01
N GLY A 105 -2.78 7.03 -10.42
CA GLY A 105 -3.20 5.82 -11.12
C GLY A 105 -2.03 4.89 -11.48
N ASP A 106 -0.94 4.93 -10.72
CA ASP A 106 0.29 4.12 -10.86
C ASP A 106 0.64 3.47 -9.49
N VAL A 107 1.55 2.49 -9.45
CA VAL A 107 2.04 1.85 -8.21
C VAL A 107 3.54 2.12 -8.03
N ALA A 108 3.88 2.83 -6.95
CA ALA A 108 5.25 3.14 -6.58
C ALA A 108 5.88 2.14 -5.59
N SER A 109 7.20 2.20 -5.43
CA SER A 109 7.93 1.54 -4.34
C SER A 109 7.66 2.24 -3.00
N LYS A 110 7.97 1.59 -1.87
CA LYS A 110 7.82 2.21 -0.52
C LYS A 110 8.55 3.55 -0.43
N GLN A 111 9.81 3.58 -0.88
CA GLN A 111 10.64 4.78 -0.86
C GLN A 111 10.08 5.86 -1.79
N ALA A 112 9.73 5.51 -3.03
CA ALA A 112 9.22 6.49 -3.99
C ALA A 112 7.87 7.09 -3.57
N SER A 113 7.00 6.31 -2.91
CA SER A 113 5.73 6.84 -2.36
C SER A 113 5.96 7.82 -1.20
N LEU A 114 6.93 7.56 -0.33
CA LEU A 114 7.30 8.49 0.75
C LEU A 114 7.92 9.78 0.19
N GLU A 115 8.84 9.66 -0.77
CA GLU A 115 9.46 10.80 -1.46
C GLU A 115 8.42 11.64 -2.21
N TRP A 116 7.48 11.01 -2.93
CA TRP A 116 6.33 11.69 -3.52
C TRP A 116 5.50 12.39 -2.45
N GLY A 117 5.22 11.71 -1.33
CA GLY A 117 4.42 12.27 -0.23
C GLY A 117 5.01 13.56 0.32
N LYS A 118 6.34 13.65 0.44
CA LYS A 118 7.05 14.87 0.84
C LYS A 118 6.93 16.03 -0.14
N HIS A 119 6.60 15.77 -1.41
CA HIS A 119 6.46 16.81 -2.42
C HIS A 119 5.00 17.18 -2.68
N ALA A 120 4.10 16.21 -2.69
CA ALA A 120 2.71 16.37 -3.13
C ALA A 120 1.69 16.57 -1.99
N LEU A 121 2.00 16.12 -0.77
CA LEU A 121 1.07 16.23 0.36
C LEU A 121 1.29 17.53 1.14
N ALA A 122 0.29 17.90 1.93
CA ALA A 122 0.32 19.11 2.74
C ALA A 122 1.58 19.17 3.63
N PRO A 123 2.24 20.34 3.76
CA PRO A 123 3.51 20.47 4.52
C PRO A 123 3.46 19.95 5.95
N ALA A 124 2.28 19.97 6.59
CA ALA A 124 2.08 19.45 7.95
C ALA A 124 2.46 17.96 8.11
N TRP A 125 2.53 17.19 7.02
CA TRP A 125 2.87 15.76 7.06
C TRP A 125 4.33 15.45 6.71
N HIS A 126 5.11 16.44 6.27
CA HIS A 126 6.46 16.20 5.75
C HIS A 126 7.40 15.63 6.80
N ASP A 127 7.31 16.09 8.05
CA ASP A 127 8.15 15.61 9.16
C ASP A 127 7.84 14.15 9.52
N LEU A 128 6.55 13.78 9.54
CA LEU A 128 6.12 12.39 9.77
C LEU A 128 6.61 11.46 8.65
N ILE A 129 6.53 11.90 7.40
CA ILE A 129 6.98 11.13 6.24
C ILE A 129 8.51 11.02 6.24
N GLN A 130 9.22 12.09 6.59
CA GLN A 130 10.68 12.06 6.74
C GLN A 130 11.09 11.10 7.86
N GLN A 131 10.39 11.12 8.99
CA GLN A 131 10.61 10.15 10.07
C GLN A 131 10.48 8.71 9.57
N ALA A 132 9.44 8.39 8.78
CA ALA A 132 9.27 7.05 8.22
C ALA A 132 10.39 6.65 7.23
N LEU A 133 10.96 7.60 6.48
CA LEU A 133 12.14 7.38 5.64
C LEU A 133 13.39 7.07 6.47
N ASP A 134 13.64 7.87 7.51
CA ASP A 134 14.81 7.75 8.38
C ASP A 134 14.77 6.46 9.22
N ASP A 135 13.58 6.09 9.69
CA ASP A 135 13.39 4.95 10.59
C ASP A 135 13.48 3.59 9.89
N ARG A 136 13.88 3.54 8.62
CA ARG A 136 14.17 2.28 7.94
C ARG A 136 15.30 1.49 8.63
N ALA A 137 16.26 2.18 9.25
CA ALA A 137 17.40 1.57 9.93
C ALA A 137 17.16 1.27 11.42
N VAL A 138 16.07 1.77 12.00
CA VAL A 138 15.71 1.57 13.41
C VAL A 138 15.24 0.13 13.65
N ALA A 139 15.56 -0.43 14.82
CA ALA A 139 15.13 -1.76 15.19
C ALA A 139 13.60 -1.88 15.08
N TRP A 140 13.11 -3.08 14.79
CA TRP A 140 11.70 -3.24 14.46
C TRP A 140 10.79 -3.16 15.69
N ASP A 141 11.32 -3.49 16.85
CA ASP A 141 10.69 -3.62 18.16
C ASP A 141 10.97 -2.44 19.11
N ASP A 142 11.73 -1.44 18.67
CA ASP A 142 11.86 -0.17 19.39
C ASP A 142 10.48 0.49 19.54
N PRO A 143 10.22 1.26 20.61
CA PRO A 143 8.99 2.05 20.72
C PRO A 143 8.92 3.11 19.61
N PRO A 144 7.73 3.49 19.12
CA PRO A 144 7.59 4.62 18.21
C PRO A 144 8.14 5.90 18.83
N ARG A 145 8.60 6.84 17.98
CA ARG A 145 9.05 8.15 18.45
C ARG A 145 7.90 8.88 19.16
N THR A 146 8.22 9.66 20.19
CA THR A 146 7.20 10.45 20.91
C THR A 146 6.40 11.33 19.94
N GLY A 147 5.08 11.25 19.99
CA GLY A 147 4.18 12.02 19.12
C GLY A 147 3.93 11.40 17.72
N SER A 148 4.69 10.38 17.31
CA SER A 148 4.53 9.81 15.96
C SER A 148 3.23 9.03 15.81
N VAL A 149 2.73 8.45 16.89
CA VAL A 149 1.48 7.67 16.88
C VAL A 149 0.28 8.59 16.63
N GLU A 150 0.18 9.68 17.40
CA GLU A 150 -0.85 10.69 17.26
C GLU A 150 -0.81 11.32 15.86
N ALA A 151 0.38 11.66 15.38
CA ALA A 151 0.57 12.17 14.02
C ALA A 151 0.15 11.16 12.94
N THR A 152 0.40 9.85 13.15
CA THR A 152 0.00 8.79 12.22
C THR A 152 -1.51 8.62 12.17
N ILE A 153 -2.20 8.70 13.31
CA ILE A 153 -3.67 8.65 13.38
C ILE A 153 -4.27 9.86 12.66
N ALA A 154 -3.72 11.06 12.90
CA ALA A 154 -4.14 12.28 12.21
C ALA A 154 -3.88 12.20 10.70
N PHE A 155 -2.76 11.61 10.28
CA PHE A 155 -2.42 11.41 8.88
C PHE A 155 -3.38 10.42 8.19
N ALA A 156 -3.80 9.36 8.89
CA ALA A 156 -4.81 8.44 8.38
C ALA A 156 -6.16 9.14 8.17
N ALA A 157 -6.58 10.01 9.10
CA ALA A 157 -7.79 10.82 8.95
C ALA A 157 -7.69 11.78 7.75
N TYR A 158 -6.52 12.40 7.54
CA TYR A 158 -6.25 13.20 6.36
C TYR A 158 -6.32 12.39 5.06
N ALA A 159 -5.76 11.18 5.04
CA ALA A 159 -5.82 10.29 3.88
C ALA A 159 -7.27 9.91 3.54
N LYS A 160 -8.11 9.65 4.55
CA LYS A 160 -9.55 9.41 4.37
C LYS A 160 -10.26 10.63 3.76
N GLY A 161 -9.96 11.83 4.24
CA GLY A 161 -10.50 13.07 3.66
C GLY A 161 -10.15 13.21 2.17
N ARG A 162 -8.87 13.00 1.81
CA ARG A 162 -8.42 13.01 0.40
C ARG A 162 -9.11 11.95 -0.45
N ALA A 163 -9.32 10.76 0.09
CA ALA A 163 -10.02 9.70 -0.59
C ALA A 163 -11.50 10.04 -0.84
N ALA A 164 -12.17 10.65 0.15
CA ALA A 164 -13.54 11.10 -0.01
C ALA A 164 -13.67 12.21 -1.09
N ASP A 165 -12.74 13.16 -1.12
CA ASP A 165 -12.72 14.25 -2.11
C ASP A 165 -12.46 13.77 -3.55
N SER A 166 -11.95 12.55 -3.73
CA SER A 166 -11.64 11.96 -5.03
C SER A 166 -12.81 11.19 -5.67
N LEU A 167 -13.88 10.97 -4.91
CA LEU A 167 -15.09 10.33 -5.42
C LEU A 167 -15.94 11.34 -6.21
N PRO A 168 -16.55 10.92 -7.33
CA PRO A 168 -17.38 11.79 -8.17
C PRO A 168 -18.69 12.22 -7.50
#